data_AF-A0A1T2KV30-F1
#
_entry.id   AF-A0A1T2KV30-F1
#
_cell.length_a   1.000
_cell.length_b   1.000
_cell.length_c   1.000
_cell.angle_alpha   90.00
_cell.angle_beta   90.00
_cell.angle_gamma   90.00
#
_symmetry.space_group_name_H-M   'P 1'
#
loop_
_entity.id
_entity.type
_entity.pdbx_description
1 polymer ?
#
loop_
_entity_poly.entity_id
_entity_poly.type
_entity_poly.pdbx_seq_one_letter_code
_entity_poly.pdbx_strand_id
1 'polypeptide(L)'
;METALDAARRMRAADVDPHHIAHCLIYLQDRSVLMEDLLTRIERYLHFGLPEEEHIRIQWLVDKIREMEKREGGVDELDYGL
;
A
#
# COMPACT_ATOMS: atom_id res chain seq x y z
N MET A 1 -1.99 17.22 18.48
CA MET A 1 -0.65 16.73 18.12
C MET A 1 -0.67 16.40 16.65
N GLU A 2 0.34 16.82 15.91
CA GLU A 2 0.46 16.46 14.50
C GLU A 2 1.06 15.05 14.38
N THR A 3 0.45 14.20 13.55
CA THR A 3 0.98 12.84 13.32
C THR A 3 2.03 12.85 12.21
N ALA A 4 2.94 11.87 12.21
CA ALA A 4 3.94 11.72 11.14
C ALA A 4 3.29 11.59 9.74
N LEU A 5 2.10 10.98 9.66
CA LEU A 5 1.33 10.86 8.42
C LEU A 5 0.75 12.19 7.95
N ASP A 6 0.26 13.02 8.86
CA ASP A 6 -0.25 14.34 8.51
C ASP A 6 0.89 15.24 8.00
N ALA A 7 2.07 15.14 8.63
CA ALA A 7 3.26 15.83 8.16
C ALA A 7 3.67 15.36 6.75
N ALA A 8 3.72 14.04 6.51
CA ALA A 8 4.03 13.49 5.19
C ALA A 8 3.01 13.91 4.12
N ARG A 9 1.70 13.89 4.43
CA ARG A 9 0.66 14.36 3.50
C ARG A 9 0.86 15.82 3.13
N ARG A 10 1.22 16.68 4.08
CA ARG A 10 1.53 18.09 3.82
C ARG A 10 2.79 18.27 3.00
N MET A 11 3.86 17.52 3.29
CA MET A 11 5.11 17.53 2.52
C MET A 11 4.86 17.17 1.05
N ARG A 12 4.12 16.09 0.80
CA ARG A 12 3.74 15.69 -0.55
C ARG A 12 2.85 16.73 -1.24
N ALA A 13 1.88 17.30 -0.52
CA ALA A 13 0.98 18.33 -1.08
C ALA A 13 1.71 19.65 -1.41
N ALA A 14 2.78 19.96 -0.70
CA ALA A 14 3.62 21.14 -0.93
C ALA A 14 4.74 20.90 -1.95
N ASP A 15 4.88 19.68 -2.50
CA ASP A 15 6.00 19.25 -3.34
C ASP A 15 7.37 19.43 -2.66
N VAL A 16 7.38 19.36 -1.32
CA VAL A 16 8.59 19.44 -0.49
C VAL A 16 8.79 18.09 0.16
N ASP A 17 9.27 17.13 -0.64
CA ASP A 17 9.58 15.78 -0.18
C ASP A 17 11.06 15.41 -0.41
N PRO A 18 11.99 15.97 0.39
CA PRO A 18 13.40 15.64 0.28
C PRO A 18 13.62 14.14 0.52
N HIS A 19 14.37 13.50 -0.36
CA HIS A 19 14.66 12.07 -0.31
C HIS A 19 13.41 11.16 -0.32
N HIS A 20 12.26 11.67 -0.81
CA HIS A 20 11.02 10.90 -0.95
C HIS A 20 10.49 10.29 0.36
N ILE A 21 10.79 10.90 1.51
CA ILE A 21 10.43 10.37 2.83
C ILE A 21 8.92 10.36 3.02
N ALA A 22 8.22 11.41 2.58
CA ALA A 22 6.78 11.49 2.67
C ALA A 22 6.11 10.46 1.75
N HIS A 23 6.63 10.29 0.53
CA HIS A 23 6.23 9.24 -0.39
C HIS A 23 6.40 7.85 0.22
N CYS A 24 7.58 7.53 0.77
CA CYS A 24 7.85 6.26 1.44
C CYS A 24 6.91 6.02 2.63
N LEU A 25 6.70 7.02 3.49
CA LEU A 25 5.85 6.86 4.68
C LEU A 25 4.38 6.63 4.30
N ILE A 26 3.87 7.37 3.31
CA ILE A 26 2.50 7.20 2.82
C ILE A 26 2.35 5.83 2.16
N TYR A 27 3.30 5.43 1.31
CA TYR A 27 3.31 4.12 0.67
C TYR A 27 3.28 2.97 1.69
N LEU A 28 4.17 3.02 2.69
CA LEU A 28 4.25 1.99 3.73
C LEU A 28 2.96 1.91 4.54
N GLN A 29 2.36 3.05 4.89
CA GLN A 29 1.08 3.08 5.60
C GLN A 29 -0.03 2.44 4.77
N ASP A 30 -0.17 2.83 3.50
CA ASP A 30 -1.21 2.29 2.62
C ASP A 30 -1.02 0.78 2.42
N ARG A 31 0.23 0.33 2.28
CA ARG A 31 0.58 -1.09 2.18
C ARG A 31 0.22 -1.85 3.46
N SER A 32 0.56 -1.31 4.63
CA SER A 32 0.20 -1.92 5.92
C SER A 32 -1.31 -2.09 6.06
N VAL A 33 -2.10 -1.07 5.74
CA VAL A 33 -3.58 -1.14 5.80
C VAL A 33 -4.13 -2.25 4.90
N LEU A 34 -3.60 -2.40 3.69
CA LEU A 34 -4.04 -3.46 2.78
C LEU A 34 -3.64 -4.86 3.27
N MET A 35 -2.45 -5.00 3.84
CA MET A 35 -2.00 -6.28 4.41
C MET A 35 -2.82 -6.68 5.63
N GLU A 36 -3.21 -5.73 6.49
CA GLU A 36 -4.08 -5.96 7.64
C GLU A 36 -5.51 -6.37 7.22
N ASP A 37 -6.10 -5.70 6.22
CA ASP A 37 -7.41 -6.09 5.67
C ASP A 37 -7.35 -7.48 5.03
N LEU A 38 -6.26 -7.78 4.29
CA LEU A 38 -6.06 -9.10 3.69
C LEU A 38 -5.96 -10.20 4.76
N LEU A 39 -5.17 -9.99 5.81
CA LEU A 39 -5.03 -10.94 6.92
C LEU A 39 -6.39 -11.21 7.58
N THR A 40 -7.11 -10.14 7.95
CA THR A 40 -8.43 -10.25 8.59
C THR A 40 -9.41 -11.08 7.75
N ARG A 41 -9.38 -10.88 6.42
CA ARG A 41 -10.27 -11.61 5.50
C ARG A 41 -9.85 -13.04 5.30
N ILE A 42 -8.56 -13.32 5.16
CA ILE A 42 -8.05 -14.69 5.08
C ILE A 42 -8.43 -15.46 6.35
N GLU A 43 -8.27 -14.86 7.53
CA GLU A 43 -8.67 -15.47 8.78
C GLU A 43 -10.15 -15.84 8.79
N ARG A 44 -11.04 -14.92 8.39
CA ARG A 44 -12.48 -15.19 8.25
C ARG A 44 -12.78 -16.26 7.22
N TYR A 45 -12.14 -16.18 6.06
CA TYR A 45 -12.31 -17.11 4.95
C TYR A 45 -11.95 -18.55 5.36
N LEU A 46 -10.86 -18.72 6.13
CA LEU A 46 -10.41 -20.00 6.67
C LEU A 46 -11.33 -20.52 7.80
N HIS A 47 -11.83 -19.65 8.67
CA HIS A 47 -12.64 -20.06 9.83
C HIS A 47 -14.12 -20.34 9.51
N PHE A 48 -14.71 -19.62 8.53
CA PHE A 48 -16.15 -19.66 8.28
C PHE A 48 -16.55 -20.37 6.98
N GLY A 49 -15.63 -21.11 6.35
CA GLY A 49 -15.99 -22.07 5.31
C GLY A 49 -16.08 -21.50 3.89
N LEU A 50 -15.17 -20.60 3.53
CA LEU A 50 -14.93 -20.17 2.15
C LEU A 50 -16.11 -19.47 1.44
N PRO A 51 -16.71 -18.39 2.00
CA PRO A 51 -17.73 -17.64 1.29
C PRO A 51 -17.16 -16.98 0.02
N GLU A 52 -17.87 -17.12 -1.09
CA GLU A 52 -17.46 -16.65 -2.42
C GLU A 52 -17.19 -15.14 -2.46
N GLU A 53 -17.95 -14.37 -1.69
CA GLU A 53 -17.75 -12.92 -1.54
C GLU A 53 -16.40 -12.56 -0.92
N GLU A 54 -15.95 -13.29 0.11
CA GLU A 54 -14.64 -13.04 0.73
C GLU A 54 -13.51 -13.48 -0.18
N HIS A 55 -13.70 -14.57 -0.95
CA HIS A 55 -12.71 -14.99 -1.95
C HIS A 55 -12.49 -13.91 -3.02
N ILE A 56 -13.57 -13.34 -3.57
CA ILE A 56 -13.48 -12.23 -4.54
C ILE A 56 -12.77 -11.03 -3.90
N ARG A 57 -13.08 -10.72 -2.64
CA ARG A 57 -12.48 -9.58 -1.95
C ARG A 57 -11.00 -9.77 -1.65
N ILE A 58 -10.59 -10.99 -1.29
CA ILE A 58 -9.19 -11.39 -1.13
C ILE A 58 -8.43 -11.24 -2.45
N GLN A 59 -9.00 -11.72 -3.56
CA GLN A 59 -8.38 -11.56 -4.89
C GLN A 59 -8.19 -10.09 -5.26
N TRP A 60 -9.22 -9.26 -5.04
CA TRP A 60 -9.12 -7.82 -5.29
C TRP A 60 -8.03 -7.15 -4.45
N LEU A 61 -7.88 -7.54 -3.17
CA LEU A 61 -6.80 -7.03 -2.31
C LEU A 61 -5.43 -7.46 -2.81
N VAL A 62 -5.27 -8.72 -3.22
CA VAL A 62 -4.01 -9.24 -3.79
C VAL A 62 -3.62 -8.47 -5.05
N ASP A 63 -4.58 -8.23 -5.95
CA ASP A 63 -4.32 -7.48 -7.18
C ASP A 63 -3.94 -6.03 -6.89
N LYS A 64 -4.60 -5.39 -5.91
CA LYS A 64 -4.26 -4.03 -5.49
C LYS A 64 -2.86 -3.94 -4.89
N ILE A 65 -2.46 -4.90 -4.07
CA ILE A 65 -1.10 -4.97 -3.50
C ILE A 65 -0.07 -5.14 -4.62
N ARG A 66 -0.32 -6.05 -5.58
CA ARG A 66 0.57 -6.26 -6.73
C ARG A 66 0.70 -5.02 -7.61
N GLU A 67 -0.39 -4.31 -7.84
CA GLU A 67 -0.36 -3.06 -8.60
C GLU A 67 0.44 -1.98 -7.87
N MET A 68 0.28 -1.86 -6.55
CA MET A 68 1.09 -0.96 -5.73
C MET A 68 2.59 -1.31 -5.82
N GLU A 69 2.95 -2.58 -5.66
CA GLU A 69 4.33 -3.05 -5.76
C GLU A 69 4.92 -2.81 -7.16
N LYS A 70 4.13 -3.00 -8.22
CA LYS A 70 4.55 -2.70 -9.60
C LYS A 70 4.78 -1.21 -9.82
N ARG A 71 3.93 -0.34 -9.26
CA ARG A 71 4.07 1.11 -9.37
C ARG A 71 5.32 1.62 -8.67
N GLU A 72 5.68 1.05 -7.52
CA GLU A 72 6.93 1.41 -6.83
C GLU A 72 8.16 0.77 -7.48
N GLY A 73 8.10 -0.53 -7.84
CA GLY A 73 9.21 -1.23 -8.48
C GLY A 73 9.51 -0.76 -9.92
N GLY A 74 8.52 -0.20 -10.61
CA GLY A 74 8.70 0.43 -11.92
C GLY A 74 9.41 1.79 -11.89
N VAL A 75 9.64 2.37 -10.70
CA VAL A 75 10.43 3.60 -10.54
C VAL A 75 11.94 3.30 -10.60
N ASP A 76 12.38 2.08 -10.27
CA ASP A 76 13.78 1.66 -10.36
C ASP A 76 14.24 1.31 -11.79
N GLU A 77 13.32 1.15 -12.75
CA GLU A 77 13.62 0.85 -14.16
C GLU A 77 13.67 2.11 -15.05
N LEU A 78 13.65 3.30 -14.45
CA LEU A 78 13.91 4.58 -15.12
C LEU A 78 15.40 4.94 -15.02
N ASP A 79 16.12 4.61 -16.09
CA ASP A 79 17.23 5.39 -16.66
C ASP A 79 18.31 5.88 -15.66
N TYR A 80 19.16 4.96 -15.19
CA TYR A 80 20.57 5.32 -15.02
C TYR A 80 21.26 5.17 -16.37
N GLY A 81 21.04 6.14 -17.25
CA GLY A 81 21.90 6.39 -18.39
C GLY A 81 23.28 6.81 -17.90
N LEU A 82 24.12 5.82 -17.61
CA LEU A 82 25.58 5.92 -17.49
C LEU A 82 26.22 4.86 -18.39
#